data_AF-A0A7W1YHI5-F1
#
_entry.id   AF-A0A7W1YHI5-F1
#
_cell.length_a   1.000
_cell.length_b   1.000
_cell.length_c   1.000
_cell.angle_alpha   90.00
_cell.angle_beta   90.00
_cell.angle_gamma   90.00
#
_symmetry.space_group_name_H-M   'P 1'
#
loop_
_entity.id
_entity.type
_entity.pdbx_description
1 polymer ?
#
loop_
_entity_poly.entity_id
_entity_poly.type
_entity_poly.pdbx_seq_one_letter_code
_entity_poly.pdbx_strand_id
1 'polypeptide(L)'
;MLEFESRDLEMGAINMQEIKVAIRKALKNEISHEQLINMAEALLFTDQAQQSVNGQLSKQDRALLEDMSAQWELYLVNTYTIEELQNLSLQQVKLPEIWLRRWLDSND
;
A
#
# COMPACT_ATOMS: atom_id res chain seq x y z
N MET A 1 -21.64 -20.47 10.36
CA MET A 1 -20.58 -19.78 11.12
C MET A 1 -19.23 -19.98 10.42
N LEU A 2 -18.82 -21.22 10.11
CA LEU A 2 -17.57 -21.52 9.38
C LEU A 2 -17.47 -20.95 7.95
N GLU A 3 -18.59 -20.83 7.23
CA GLU A 3 -18.59 -20.33 5.83
C GLU A 3 -18.34 -18.82 5.69
N PHE A 4 -18.55 -18.05 6.77
CA PHE A 4 -18.39 -16.59 6.74
C PHE A 4 -16.92 -16.21 6.95
N GLU A 5 -16.27 -16.78 7.98
CA GLU A 5 -14.83 -16.58 8.25
C GLU A 5 -13.94 -17.05 7.09
N SER A 6 -14.32 -18.14 6.40
CA SER A 6 -13.56 -18.65 5.26
C SER A 6 -13.55 -17.67 4.07
N ARG A 7 -14.67 -16.96 3.84
CA ARG A 7 -14.79 -15.98 2.74
C ARG A 7 -14.02 -14.69 3.02
N ASP A 8 -13.99 -14.26 4.27
CA ASP A 8 -13.24 -13.07 4.70
C ASP A 8 -11.73 -13.25 4.54
N LEU A 9 -11.22 -14.44 4.85
CA LEU A 9 -9.81 -14.79 4.64
C LEU A 9 -9.43 -14.88 3.15
N GLU A 10 -10.32 -15.42 2.31
CA GLU A 10 -10.11 -15.44 0.85
C GLU A 10 -10.07 -14.04 0.25
N MET A 11 -10.93 -13.12 0.70
CA MET A 11 -10.96 -11.74 0.24
C MET A 11 -9.68 -10.98 0.61
N GLY A 12 -9.19 -11.16 1.85
CA GLY A 12 -7.91 -10.60 2.29
C GLY A 12 -6.73 -11.07 1.43
N ALA A 13 -6.70 -12.36 1.08
CA ALA A 13 -5.68 -12.92 0.21
C ALA A 13 -5.73 -12.34 -1.22
N ILE A 14 -6.93 -12.14 -1.79
CA ILE A 14 -7.11 -11.51 -3.10
C ILE A 14 -6.58 -10.07 -3.07
N ASN A 15 -6.98 -9.28 -2.08
CA ASN A 15 -6.56 -7.89 -1.94
C ASN A 15 -5.03 -7.75 -1.83
N MET A 16 -4.37 -8.66 -1.11
CA MET A 16 -2.91 -8.65 -1.00
C MET A 16 -2.20 -9.10 -2.28
N GLN A 17 -2.80 -9.99 -3.08
CA GLN A 17 -2.26 -10.29 -4.41
C GLN A 17 -2.33 -9.08 -5.33
N GLU A 18 -3.39 -8.27 -5.25
CA GLU A 18 -3.48 -7.02 -6.00
C GLU A 18 -2.35 -6.05 -5.63
N ILE A 19 -2.02 -5.93 -4.34
CA ILE A 19 -0.88 -5.13 -3.87
C ILE A 19 0.44 -5.69 -4.41
N LYS A 20 0.66 -7.02 -4.35
CA LYS A 20 1.87 -7.63 -4.94
C LYS A 20 1.98 -7.33 -6.45
N VAL A 21 0.87 -7.34 -7.19
CA VAL A 21 0.85 -6.96 -8.61
C VAL A 21 1.18 -5.47 -8.77
N ALA A 22 0.61 -4.60 -7.96
CA ALA A 22 0.88 -3.17 -7.98
C ALA A 22 2.36 -2.86 -7.72
N ILE A 23 2.99 -3.53 -6.73
CA ILE A 23 4.43 -3.40 -6.46
C ILE A 23 5.25 -3.76 -7.71
N ARG A 24 4.94 -4.89 -8.38
CA ARG A 24 5.64 -5.31 -9.60
C ARG A 24 5.46 -4.31 -10.75
N LYS A 25 4.28 -3.71 -10.88
CA LYS A 25 4.01 -2.65 -11.87
C LYS A 25 4.80 -1.38 -11.55
N ALA A 26 4.85 -0.97 -10.28
CA ALA A 26 5.61 0.20 -9.83
C ALA A 26 7.12 0.02 -10.09
N LEU A 27 7.67 -1.17 -9.80
CA LEU A 27 9.06 -1.53 -10.12
C LEU A 27 9.40 -1.40 -11.62
N LYS A 28 8.41 -1.62 -12.50
CA LYS A 28 8.54 -1.47 -13.95
C LYS A 28 8.18 -0.08 -14.46
N ASN A 29 7.83 0.85 -13.56
CA ASN A 29 7.30 2.18 -13.88
C ASN A 29 5.99 2.17 -14.69
N GLU A 30 5.21 1.09 -14.60
CA GLU A 30 3.90 0.98 -15.26
C GLU A 30 2.80 1.71 -14.49
N ILE A 31 2.99 1.94 -13.18
CA ILE A 31 2.17 2.82 -12.32
C ILE A 31 3.08 3.77 -11.53
N SER A 32 2.53 4.89 -11.03
CA SER A 32 3.25 5.77 -10.12
C SER A 32 3.38 5.14 -8.73
N HIS A 33 4.37 5.58 -7.94
CA HIS A 33 4.51 5.08 -6.57
C HIS A 33 3.39 5.63 -5.68
N GLU A 34 2.94 6.86 -5.93
CA GLU A 34 1.72 7.41 -5.32
C GLU A 34 0.50 6.51 -5.56
N GLN A 35 0.29 6.02 -6.80
CA GLN A 35 -0.82 5.10 -7.10
C GLN A 35 -0.71 3.80 -6.30
N LEU A 36 0.50 3.23 -6.17
CA LEU A 36 0.73 2.05 -5.34
C LEU A 36 0.36 2.33 -3.86
N ILE A 37 0.78 3.47 -3.30
CA ILE A 37 0.50 3.81 -1.91
C ILE A 37 -0.99 4.07 -1.69
N ASN A 38 -1.66 4.79 -2.59
CA ASN A 38 -3.10 5.02 -2.51
C ASN A 38 -3.90 3.71 -2.53
N MET A 39 -3.45 2.69 -3.29
CA MET A 39 -4.06 1.35 -3.27
C MET A 39 -3.86 0.66 -1.92
N ALA A 40 -2.66 0.75 -1.34
CA ALA A 40 -2.37 0.19 -0.02
C ALA A 40 -3.19 0.88 1.08
N GLU A 41 -3.29 2.20 1.04
CA GLU A 41 -4.06 3.01 1.97
C GLU A 41 -5.56 2.77 1.84
N ALA A 42 -6.09 2.59 0.62
CA ALA A 42 -7.49 2.25 0.43
C ALA A 42 -7.86 0.93 1.14
N LEU A 43 -6.98 -0.07 1.06
CA LEU A 43 -7.14 -1.35 1.76
C LEU A 43 -6.97 -1.22 3.28
N LEU A 44 -6.07 -0.34 3.73
CA LEU A 44 -5.79 -0.12 5.14
C LEU A 44 -6.89 0.70 5.84
N PHE A 45 -7.47 1.68 5.15
CA PHE A 45 -8.22 2.77 5.77
C PHE A 45 -9.70 2.92 5.37
N THR A 46 -10.23 2.43 4.23
CA THR A 46 -11.56 2.94 3.79
C THR A 46 -12.50 2.05 2.97
N ASP A 47 -13.79 2.39 3.12
CA ASP A 47 -14.73 2.60 2.01
C ASP A 47 -15.40 4.00 2.05
N GLN A 48 -16.39 4.28 1.18
CA GLN A 48 -17.15 5.55 1.10
C GLN A 48 -18.22 5.75 2.21
N ALA A 49 -18.52 4.72 2.98
CA ALA A 49 -19.14 4.84 4.30
C ALA A 49 -18.09 5.04 5.41
N GLN A 50 -16.81 5.22 5.04
CA GLN A 50 -15.64 5.31 5.90
C GLN A 50 -15.43 4.10 6.83
N GLN A 51 -15.81 2.89 6.38
CA GLN A 51 -15.52 1.66 7.12
C GLN A 51 -14.22 1.01 6.63
N SER A 52 -13.21 0.95 7.51
CA SER A 52 -12.05 0.06 7.36
C SER A 52 -12.47 -1.38 7.74
N VAL A 53 -12.37 -2.32 6.80
CA VAL A 53 -12.79 -3.74 6.96
C VAL A 53 -11.67 -4.61 7.57
N ASN A 54 -10.74 -4.02 8.34
CA ASN A 54 -9.53 -4.64 8.89
C ASN A 54 -9.74 -5.96 9.70
N GLY A 55 -10.96 -6.50 9.79
CA GLY A 55 -11.20 -7.90 10.15
C GLY A 55 -10.72 -8.93 9.12
N GLN A 56 -10.47 -8.55 7.87
CA GLN A 56 -10.09 -9.48 6.78
C GLN A 56 -8.58 -9.59 6.53
N LEU A 57 -7.78 -8.65 7.05
CA LEU A 57 -6.32 -8.66 6.88
C LEU A 57 -5.66 -9.46 8.00
N SER A 58 -4.65 -10.25 7.65
CA SER A 58 -3.77 -10.80 8.67
C SER A 58 -3.00 -9.66 9.36
N LYS A 59 -2.50 -9.93 10.57
CA LYS A 59 -1.64 -8.97 11.29
C LYS A 59 -0.41 -8.59 10.47
N GLN A 60 0.12 -9.53 9.70
CA GLN A 60 1.31 -9.33 8.85
C GLN A 60 0.98 -8.43 7.66
N ASP A 61 -0.12 -8.70 6.97
CA ASP A 61 -0.57 -7.89 5.83
C ASP A 61 -0.86 -6.46 6.25
N ARG A 62 -1.55 -6.30 7.38
CA ARG A 62 -1.80 -4.99 7.97
C ARG A 62 -0.50 -4.25 8.29
N ALA A 63 0.47 -4.92 8.92
CA ALA A 63 1.75 -4.31 9.23
C ALA A 63 2.53 -3.90 7.98
N LEU A 64 2.43 -4.67 6.89
CA LEU A 64 3.03 -4.32 5.61
C LEU A 64 2.39 -3.05 5.01
N LEU A 65 1.06 -2.97 4.99
CA LEU A 65 0.36 -1.78 4.47
C LEU A 65 0.63 -0.53 5.33
N GLU A 66 0.70 -0.69 6.66
CA GLU A 66 1.07 0.38 7.58
C GLU A 66 2.52 0.86 7.35
N ASP A 67 3.46 -0.06 7.12
CA ASP A 67 4.84 0.31 6.75
C ASP A 67 4.88 1.05 5.41
N MET A 68 4.16 0.58 4.39
CA MET A 68 4.11 1.26 3.09
C MET A 68 3.62 2.72 3.21
N SER A 69 2.52 2.95 3.92
CA SER A 69 1.98 4.30 4.16
C SER A 69 2.96 5.17 4.95
N ALA A 70 3.53 4.65 6.05
CA ALA A 70 4.49 5.39 6.86
C ALA A 70 5.79 5.75 6.11
N GLN A 71 6.34 4.82 5.33
CA GLN A 71 7.54 5.07 4.53
C GLN A 71 7.30 6.12 3.44
N TRP A 72 6.10 6.15 2.86
CA TRP A 72 5.73 7.19 1.89
C TRP A 72 5.75 8.58 2.53
N GLU A 73 5.05 8.77 3.64
CA GLU A 73 5.03 10.04 4.36
C GLU A 73 6.44 10.45 4.80
N LEU A 74 7.20 9.53 5.40
CA LEU A 74 8.58 9.78 5.85
C LEU A 74 9.50 10.16 4.69
N TYR A 75 9.35 9.52 3.53
CA TYR A 75 10.16 9.86 2.36
C TYR A 75 9.86 11.28 1.88
N LEU A 76 8.58 11.65 1.77
CA LEU A 76 8.18 12.98 1.31
C LEU A 76 8.73 14.08 2.21
N VAL A 77 8.55 13.96 3.54
CA VAL A 77 8.99 15.00 4.49
C VAL A 77 10.51 15.10 4.64
N ASN A 78 11.23 14.00 4.40
CA ASN A 78 12.69 13.99 4.50
C ASN A 78 13.39 14.38 3.19
N THR A 79 12.70 14.28 2.05
CA THR A 79 13.28 14.54 0.73
C THR A 79 12.95 15.94 0.23
N TYR A 80 11.74 16.43 0.50
CA TYR A 80 11.23 17.68 -0.03
C TYR A 80 10.93 18.67 1.08
N THR A 81 11.22 19.94 0.81
CA THR A 81 10.74 21.05 1.63
C THR A 81 9.23 21.23 1.47
N ILE A 82 8.61 21.98 2.40
CA ILE A 82 7.18 22.30 2.34
C ILE A 82 6.83 23.04 1.03
N GLU A 83 7.67 23.97 0.59
CA GLU A 83 7.45 24.76 -0.64
C GLU A 83 7.52 23.87 -1.89
N GLU A 84 8.44 22.90 -1.92
CA GLU A 84 8.51 21.92 -3.00
C GLU A 84 7.27 21.03 -3.01
N LEU A 85 6.84 20.52 -1.85
CA LEU A 85 5.66 19.66 -1.74
C LEU A 85 4.37 20.33 -2.25
N GLN A 86 4.20 21.63 -2.03
CA GLN A 86 3.03 22.38 -2.51
C GLN A 86 2.92 22.43 -4.03
N ASN A 87 4.04 22.32 -4.74
CA ASN A 87 4.11 22.42 -6.20
C ASN A 87 4.44 21.07 -6.87
N LEU A 88 4.73 20.03 -6.08
CA LEU A 88 5.16 18.73 -6.54
C LEU A 88 3.99 17.90 -7.05
N SER A 89 4.13 17.35 -8.25
CA SER A 89 3.26 16.26 -8.70
C SER A 89 3.73 14.95 -8.03
N LEU A 90 2.94 14.44 -7.07
CA LEU A 90 3.27 13.21 -6.34
C LEU A 90 3.42 11.98 -7.26
N GLN A 91 2.79 11.98 -8.44
CA GLN A 91 2.95 10.93 -9.45
C GLN A 91 4.40 10.79 -9.96
N GLN A 92 5.22 11.85 -9.85
CA GLN A 92 6.61 11.85 -10.28
C GLN A 92 7.57 11.37 -9.19
N VAL A 93 7.10 11.24 -7.95
CA VAL A 93 7.93 10.80 -6.82
C VAL A 93 8.26 9.31 -6.98
N LYS A 94 9.54 9.00 -6.79
CA LYS A 94 10.08 7.64 -6.84
C LYS A 94 10.70 7.28 -5.49
N LEU A 95 10.01 6.40 -4.76
CA LEU A 95 10.56 5.72 -3.60
C LEU A 95 11.78 4.86 -3.98
N PRO A 96 12.70 4.60 -3.03
CA PRO A 96 13.81 3.68 -3.22
C PRO A 96 13.34 2.28 -3.67
N GLU A 97 13.88 1.79 -4.79
CA GLU A 97 13.50 0.49 -5.36
C GLU A 97 13.68 -0.68 -4.38
N ILE A 98 14.67 -0.58 -3.50
CA ILE A 98 14.95 -1.58 -2.46
C ILE A 98 13.78 -1.73 -1.48
N TRP A 99 13.00 -0.68 -1.21
CA TRP A 99 11.81 -0.76 -0.36
C TRP A 99 10.72 -1.56 -1.04
N LEU A 100 10.45 -1.29 -2.32
CA LEU A 100 9.46 -2.04 -3.11
C LEU A 100 9.82 -3.53 -3.19
N ARG A 101 11.09 -3.86 -3.36
CA ARG A 101 11.56 -5.25 -3.35
C ARG A 101 11.34 -5.91 -1.99
N ARG A 102 11.69 -5.23 -0.90
CA ARG A 102 11.45 -5.74 0.46
C ARG A 102 9.97 -5.99 0.71
N TRP A 103 9.08 -5.07 0.32
CA TRP A 103 7.63 -5.25 0.48
C TRP A 103 7.09 -6.45 -0.30
N LEU A 104 7.68 -6.76 -1.47
CA LEU A 104 7.32 -7.95 -2.24
C LEU A 104 7.74 -9.24 -1.52
N ASP A 105 8.91 -9.22 -0.87
CA ASP A 105 9.48 -10.36 -0.15
C ASP A 105 8.85 -10.57 1.24
N SER A 106 8.29 -9.53 1.88
CA SER A 106 7.71 -9.56 3.23
C SER A 106 6.49 -10.47 3.41
N ASN A 107 6.05 -11.18 2.36
CA ASN A 107 4.81 -11.97 2.34
C ASN A 107 4.95 -13.28 1.54
N ASP A 108 6.17 -13.80 1.37
CA ASP A 108 6.46 -15.14 0.82
C ASP A 108 6.95 -16.11 1.92
#